data_AF-A0A9D1HC45-F1
#
_entry.id   AF-A0A9D1HC45-F1
#
_cell.length_a   1.000
_cell.length_b   1.000
_cell.length_c   1.000
_cell.angle_alpha   90.00
_cell.angle_beta   90.00
_cell.angle_gamma   90.00
#
_symmetry.space_group_name_H-M   'P 1'
#
loop_
_entity.id
_entity.type
_entity.pdbx_description
1 polymer ?
#
loop_
_entity_poly.entity_id
_entity_poly.type
_entity_poly.pdbx_seq_one_letter_code
_entity_poly.pdbx_strand_id
1 'polypeptide(L)'
;KEIIINMLCSGSMGLILFFGIVGGYEQSLRIDGILDVPGMLANGEAESIAVSVINTLPFSKIALILYLFVIVLFLATTLDACAFTLSSTVSKKLRPDEEPNKGLKFAWCLILILLPIAVTYAGTNIDTIKSIVLATGLPLVVLLFIVYFGFLKTMRKDYRGKTKLDIIKESKLEK
;
A
#
# COMPACT_ATOMS: atom_id res chain seq x y z
N LYS A 1 17.53 -11.40 10.75
CA LYS A 1 18.23 -11.23 9.45
C LYS A 1 17.43 -11.85 8.32
N GLU A 2 17.06 -13.13 8.43
CA GLU A 2 16.25 -13.85 7.42
C GLU A 2 14.92 -13.14 7.11
N ILE A 3 14.19 -12.65 8.12
CA ILE A 3 12.94 -11.90 7.93
C ILE A 3 13.14 -10.65 7.05
N ILE A 4 14.21 -9.87 7.30
CA ILE A 4 14.48 -8.62 6.58
C ILE A 4 14.82 -8.91 5.12
N ILE A 5 15.67 -9.91 4.88
CA ILE A 5 16.05 -10.32 3.53
C ILE A 5 14.82 -10.84 2.78
N ASN A 6 14.01 -11.68 3.41
CA ASN A 6 12.79 -12.21 2.81
C ASN A 6 11.80 -11.10 2.44
N MET A 7 11.54 -10.14 3.34
CA MET A 7 10.65 -9.00 3.06
C MET A 7 11.17 -8.13 1.92
N LEU A 8 12.47 -7.84 1.89
CA LEU A 8 13.06 -6.99 0.85
C LEU A 8 13.05 -7.68 -0.52
N CYS A 9 13.44 -8.96 -0.57
CA CYS A 9 13.50 -9.71 -1.82
C CYS A 9 12.11 -9.99 -2.40
N SER A 10 11.17 -10.47 -1.58
CA SER A 10 9.81 -10.81 -2.05
C SER A 10 9.05 -9.58 -2.53
N GLY A 11 9.10 -8.47 -1.78
CA GLY A 11 8.45 -7.21 -2.18
C GLY A 11 9.03 -6.63 -3.47
N SER A 12 10.36 -6.56 -3.56
CA SER A 12 11.03 -5.99 -4.75
C SER A 12 10.81 -6.84 -5.99
N MET A 13 10.87 -8.17 -5.87
CA MET A 13 10.64 -9.09 -6.99
C MET A 13 9.22 -8.95 -7.55
N GLY A 14 8.22 -8.84 -6.68
CA GLY A 14 6.83 -8.65 -7.10
C GLY A 14 6.63 -7.35 -7.91
N LEU A 15 7.23 -6.25 -7.44
CA LEU A 15 7.15 -4.96 -8.14
C LEU A 15 7.86 -4.99 -9.49
N ILE A 16 9.05 -5.60 -9.56
CA ILE A 16 9.80 -5.74 -10.82
C ILE A 16 9.00 -6.52 -11.86
N LEU A 17 8.41 -7.64 -11.46
CA LEU A 17 7.60 -8.46 -12.37
C LEU A 17 6.35 -7.70 -12.82
N PHE A 18 5.65 -7.04 -11.90
CA PHE A 18 4.43 -6.29 -12.23
C PHE A 18 4.70 -5.14 -13.20
N PHE A 19 5.64 -4.24 -12.87
CA PHE A 19 5.97 -3.12 -13.75
C PHE A 19 6.67 -3.56 -15.04
N GLY A 20 7.44 -4.65 -15.00
CA GLY A 20 8.07 -5.22 -16.19
C GLY A 20 7.06 -5.72 -17.21
N ILE A 21 6.01 -6.42 -16.75
CA ILE A 21 4.97 -6.97 -17.63
C ILE A 21 4.00 -5.87 -18.08
N VAL A 22 3.37 -5.17 -17.13
CA VAL A 22 2.32 -4.18 -17.45
C VAL A 22 2.93 -2.95 -18.11
N GLY A 23 3.97 -2.37 -17.50
CA GLY A 23 4.65 -1.20 -18.05
C GLY A 23 5.37 -1.49 -19.38
N GLY A 24 5.93 -2.70 -19.55
CA GLY A 24 6.48 -3.14 -20.83
C GLY A 24 5.42 -3.24 -21.92
N TYR A 25 4.25 -3.78 -21.60
CA TYR A 25 3.13 -3.88 -22.54
C TYR A 25 2.56 -2.51 -22.93
N GLU A 26 2.31 -1.63 -21.97
CA GLU A 26 1.89 -0.24 -22.21
C GLU A 26 2.89 0.52 -23.10
N GLN A 27 4.19 0.30 -22.88
CA GLN A 27 5.23 0.92 -23.69
C GLN A 27 5.28 0.35 -25.12
N SER A 28 5.04 -0.95 -25.30
CA SER A 28 4.93 -1.55 -26.64
C SER A 28 3.76 -0.95 -27.42
N LEU A 29 2.58 -0.85 -26.79
CA LEU A 29 1.39 -0.22 -27.36
C LEU A 29 1.62 1.23 -27.80
N ARG A 30 2.42 1.97 -27.03
CA ARG A 30 2.84 3.34 -27.36
C ARG A 30 3.78 3.38 -28.57
N ILE A 31 4.78 2.49 -28.61
CA ILE A 31 5.76 2.42 -29.71
C ILE A 31 5.08 2.00 -31.03
N ASP A 32 4.15 1.05 -30.96
CA ASP A 32 3.38 0.56 -32.11
C ASP A 32 2.32 1.57 -32.59
N GLY A 33 2.14 2.69 -31.87
CA GLY A 33 1.18 3.73 -32.21
C GLY A 33 -0.30 3.34 -32.02
N ILE A 34 -0.56 2.24 -31.30
CA ILE A 34 -1.91 1.70 -31.07
C ILE A 34 -2.62 2.50 -29.98
N LEU A 35 -1.90 2.91 -28.94
CA LEU A 35 -2.46 3.66 -27.81
C LEU A 35 -1.52 4.79 -27.37
N ASP A 36 -2.00 6.04 -27.48
CA ASP A 36 -1.27 7.23 -27.04
C ASP A 36 -1.52 7.54 -25.55
N VAL A 37 -0.90 6.74 -24.69
CA VAL A 37 -0.99 6.90 -23.23
C VAL A 37 -0.59 8.33 -22.74
N PRO A 38 0.47 8.98 -23.25
CA PRO A 38 0.83 10.36 -22.90
C PRO A 38 -0.23 11.39 -23.31
N GLY A 39 -0.83 11.24 -24.50
CA GLY A 39 -1.92 12.10 -24.96
C GLY A 39 -3.16 11.98 -24.08
N MET A 40 -3.56 10.76 -23.73
CA MET A 40 -4.68 10.52 -22.79
C MET A 40 -4.43 11.17 -21.42
N LEU A 41 -3.19 11.08 -20.91
CA LEU A 41 -2.81 11.71 -19.65
C LEU A 41 -2.90 13.25 -19.73
N ALA A 42 -2.45 13.84 -20.84
CA ALA A 42 -2.54 15.28 -21.08
C ALA A 42 -4.01 15.77 -21.20
N ASN A 43 -4.90 14.92 -21.72
CA ASN A 43 -6.32 15.22 -21.85
C ASN A 43 -7.14 15.00 -20.57
N GLY A 44 -6.49 14.60 -19.46
CA GLY A 44 -7.16 14.35 -18.18
C GLY A 44 -7.86 12.98 -18.10
N GLU A 45 -7.60 12.09 -19.05
CA GLU A 45 -8.22 10.75 -19.13
C GLU A 45 -7.41 9.68 -18.35
N ALA A 46 -6.72 10.09 -17.28
CA ALA A 46 -5.83 9.21 -16.52
C ALA A 46 -6.53 7.95 -15.98
N GLU A 47 -7.82 8.06 -15.64
CA GLU A 47 -8.64 6.98 -15.10
C GLU A 47 -9.03 5.93 -16.15
N SER A 48 -9.09 6.30 -17.43
CA SER A 48 -9.52 5.42 -18.53
C SER A 48 -8.34 4.70 -19.21
N ILE A 49 -7.10 5.09 -18.93
CA ILE A 49 -5.89 4.48 -19.51
C ILE A 49 -5.86 2.98 -19.24
N ALA A 50 -6.05 2.55 -17.98
CA ALA A 50 -5.98 1.13 -17.63
C ALA A 50 -7.03 0.29 -18.36
N VAL A 51 -8.26 0.81 -18.49
CA VAL A 51 -9.34 0.13 -19.23
C VAL A 51 -9.02 0.08 -20.73
N SER A 52 -8.46 1.15 -21.27
CA SER A 52 -8.07 1.22 -22.68
C SER A 52 -6.95 0.23 -23.02
N VAL A 53 -5.95 0.09 -22.14
CA VAL A 53 -4.89 -0.93 -22.24
C VAL A 53 -5.48 -2.34 -22.15
N ILE A 54 -6.47 -2.58 -21.29
CA ILE A 54 -7.12 -3.90 -21.21
C ILE A 54 -7.92 -4.21 -22.47
N ASN A 55 -8.54 -3.20 -23.08
CA ASN A 55 -9.31 -3.36 -24.31
C ASN A 55 -8.45 -3.73 -25.52
N THR A 56 -7.14 -3.47 -25.50
CA THR A 56 -6.22 -3.89 -26.56
C THR A 56 -5.78 -5.35 -26.43
N LEU A 57 -6.11 -6.04 -25.33
CA LEU A 57 -5.79 -7.47 -25.19
C LEU A 57 -6.75 -8.36 -26.00
N PRO A 58 -6.25 -9.48 -26.55
CA PRO A 58 -7.13 -10.54 -27.04
C PRO A 58 -7.94 -11.10 -25.85
N PHE A 59 -9.26 -11.19 -26.00
CA PHE A 59 -10.22 -11.53 -24.93
C PHE A 59 -10.46 -10.44 -23.85
N SER A 60 -10.45 -9.16 -24.25
CA SER A 60 -10.68 -8.00 -23.37
C SER A 60 -11.84 -8.13 -22.36
N LYS A 61 -12.99 -8.71 -22.75
CA LYS A 61 -14.14 -8.90 -21.85
C LYS A 61 -13.80 -9.73 -20.60
N ILE A 62 -13.04 -10.82 -20.77
CA ILE A 62 -12.65 -11.70 -19.66
C ILE A 62 -11.62 -11.00 -18.79
N ALA A 63 -10.63 -10.36 -19.43
CA ALA A 63 -9.59 -9.60 -18.73
C ALA A 63 -10.17 -8.45 -17.90
N LEU A 64 -11.19 -7.76 -18.40
CA LEU A 64 -11.86 -6.66 -17.71
C LEU A 64 -12.63 -7.16 -16.48
N ILE A 65 -13.34 -8.29 -16.59
CA ILE A 65 -14.02 -8.91 -15.44
C ILE A 65 -13.01 -9.32 -14.36
N LEU A 66 -11.90 -9.93 -14.77
CA LEU A 66 -10.83 -10.32 -13.83
C LEU A 66 -10.21 -9.09 -13.15
N TYR A 67 -9.90 -8.05 -13.93
CA TYR A 67 -9.35 -6.79 -13.43
C TYR A 67 -10.28 -6.13 -12.41
N LEU A 68 -11.58 -6.07 -12.70
CA LEU A 68 -12.59 -5.57 -11.76
C LEU A 68 -12.56 -6.37 -10.45
N PHE A 69 -12.54 -7.69 -10.54
CA PHE A 69 -12.50 -8.56 -9.37
C PHE A 69 -11.25 -8.32 -8.51
N VAL A 70 -10.08 -8.22 -9.14
CA VAL A 70 -8.80 -7.96 -8.45
C VAL A 70 -8.82 -6.59 -7.76
N ILE A 71 -9.29 -5.53 -8.43
CA ILE A 71 -9.36 -4.20 -7.82
C ILE A 71 -10.31 -4.17 -6.63
N VAL A 72 -11.50 -4.77 -6.76
CA VAL A 72 -12.49 -4.78 -5.67
C VAL A 72 -11.93 -5.53 -4.46
N LEU A 73 -11.28 -6.68 -4.67
CA LEU A 73 -10.62 -7.40 -3.58
C LEU A 73 -9.48 -6.60 -2.96
N PHE A 74 -8.61 -6.01 -3.78
CA PHE A 74 -7.50 -5.18 -3.31
C PHE A 74 -8.00 -3.99 -2.48
N LEU A 75 -9.06 -3.34 -2.94
CA LEU A 75 -9.71 -2.24 -2.23
C LEU A 75 -10.29 -2.71 -0.90
N ALA A 76 -11.04 -3.82 -0.90
CA ALA A 76 -11.64 -4.38 0.31
C ALA A 76 -10.59 -4.75 1.38
N THR A 77 -9.52 -5.44 0.98
CA THR A 77 -8.43 -5.80 1.89
C THR A 77 -7.66 -4.58 2.40
N THR A 78 -7.42 -3.59 1.54
CA THR A 78 -6.73 -2.34 1.93
C THR A 78 -7.57 -1.53 2.92
N LEU A 79 -8.86 -1.36 2.65
CA LEU A 79 -9.78 -0.65 3.55
C LEU A 79 -9.89 -1.34 4.92
N ASP A 80 -9.97 -2.68 4.94
CA ASP A 80 -10.01 -3.42 6.20
C ASP A 80 -8.74 -3.23 7.02
N ALA A 81 -7.56 -3.31 6.38
CA ALA A 81 -6.27 -3.08 7.03
C ALA A 81 -6.17 -1.64 7.59
N CYS A 82 -6.57 -0.63 6.81
CA CYS A 82 -6.57 0.76 7.26
C CYS A 82 -7.52 0.99 8.45
N ALA A 83 -8.76 0.48 8.37
CA ALA A 83 -9.74 0.59 9.45
C ALA A 83 -9.24 -0.10 10.72
N PHE A 84 -8.56 -1.25 10.58
CA PHE A 84 -7.94 -1.95 11.70
C PHE A 84 -6.82 -1.12 12.35
N THR A 85 -5.89 -0.57 11.58
CA THR A 85 -4.79 0.27 12.11
C THR A 85 -5.30 1.55 12.78
N LEU A 86 -6.32 2.21 12.22
CA LEU A 86 -6.92 3.40 12.82
C LEU A 86 -7.65 3.08 14.13
N SER A 87 -8.47 2.03 14.12
CA SER A 87 -9.21 1.63 15.32
C SER A 87 -8.30 1.14 16.45
N SER A 88 -7.19 0.46 16.14
CA SER A 88 -6.20 0.06 17.15
C SER A 88 -5.42 1.24 17.72
N THR A 89 -5.13 2.26 16.90
CA THR A 89 -4.42 3.47 17.34
C THR A 89 -5.26 4.33 18.28
N VAL A 90 -6.57 4.44 18.03
CA VAL A 90 -7.48 5.31 18.80
C VAL A 90 -8.03 4.60 20.05
N SER A 91 -8.06 3.27 20.06
CA SER A 91 -8.56 2.51 21.19
C SER A 91 -7.60 2.59 22.38
N LYS A 92 -8.08 3.07 23.53
CA LYS A 92 -7.30 3.11 24.77
C LYS A 92 -7.20 1.70 25.37
N LYS A 93 -5.98 1.24 25.65
CA LYS A 93 -5.67 -0.02 26.36
C LYS A 93 -6.17 -1.30 25.66
N LEU A 94 -5.76 -1.53 24.41
CA LEU A 94 -5.82 -2.89 23.86
C LEU A 94 -4.80 -3.77 24.58
N ARG A 95 -5.24 -4.94 25.05
CA ARG A 95 -4.33 -6.05 25.38
C ARG A 95 -3.69 -6.57 24.08
N PRO A 96 -2.49 -7.18 24.12
CA PRO A 96 -1.77 -7.64 22.91
C PRO A 96 -2.56 -8.57 21.98
N ASP A 97 -3.62 -9.18 22.53
CA ASP A 97 -4.47 -10.22 22.00
C ASP A 97 -5.94 -9.79 21.87
N GLU A 98 -6.26 -8.52 22.14
CA GLU A 98 -7.62 -7.97 21.97
C GLU A 98 -7.80 -7.22 20.66
N GLU A 99 -8.83 -7.60 19.91
CA GLU A 99 -9.27 -6.85 18.75
C GLU A 99 -9.92 -5.51 19.16
N PRO A 100 -9.69 -4.43 18.40
CA PRO A 100 -10.40 -3.18 18.63
C PRO A 100 -11.91 -3.39 18.47
N ASN A 101 -12.71 -2.63 19.22
CA ASN A 101 -14.17 -2.77 19.20
C ASN A 101 -14.71 -2.73 17.76
N LYS A 102 -15.47 -3.77 17.37
CA LYS A 102 -16.04 -3.94 16.03
C LYS A 102 -16.85 -2.72 15.58
N GLY A 103 -17.55 -2.06 16.50
CA GLY A 103 -18.29 -0.83 16.22
C GLY A 103 -17.39 0.35 15.82
N LEU A 104 -16.23 0.48 16.46
CA LEU A 104 -15.25 1.52 16.13
C LEU A 104 -14.56 1.22 14.79
N LYS A 105 -14.21 -0.04 14.52
CA LYS A 105 -13.68 -0.46 13.21
C LYS A 105 -14.66 -0.14 12.08
N PHE A 106 -15.95 -0.41 12.29
CA PHE A 106 -16.99 -0.10 11.31
C PHE A 106 -17.15 1.41 11.08
N ALA A 107 -17.11 2.23 12.13
CA ALA A 107 -17.16 3.68 11.99
C ALA A 107 -15.97 4.23 11.17
N TRP A 108 -14.75 3.73 11.41
CA TRP A 108 -13.58 4.11 10.61
C TRP A 108 -13.68 3.64 9.15
N CYS A 109 -14.22 2.45 8.91
CA CYS A 109 -14.48 1.97 7.55
C CYS A 109 -15.44 2.91 6.80
N LEU A 110 -16.54 3.35 7.44
CA LEU A 110 -17.47 4.31 6.84
C LEU A 110 -16.81 5.64 6.50
N ILE A 111 -15.98 6.17 7.40
CA ILE A 111 -15.24 7.42 7.17
C ILE A 111 -14.28 7.26 5.98
N LEU A 112 -13.57 6.13 5.89
CA LEU A 112 -12.63 5.85 4.81
C LEU A 112 -13.30 5.67 3.44
N ILE A 113 -14.55 5.24 3.39
CA ILE A 113 -15.34 5.16 2.15
C ILE A 113 -15.93 6.52 1.79
N LEU A 114 -16.38 7.29 2.78
CA LEU A 114 -17.00 8.59 2.57
C LEU A 114 -16.00 9.62 2.02
N LEU A 115 -14.75 9.57 2.47
CA LEU A 115 -13.70 10.50 2.06
C LEU A 115 -13.42 10.50 0.54
N PRO A 116 -13.09 9.36 -0.11
CA PRO A 116 -12.87 9.34 -1.56
C PRO A 116 -14.14 9.71 -2.34
N ILE A 117 -15.33 9.31 -1.88
CA ILE A 117 -16.61 9.71 -2.51
C ILE A 117 -16.77 11.24 -2.48
N ALA A 118 -16.50 11.87 -1.34
CA ALA A 118 -16.58 13.33 -1.20
C ALA A 118 -15.56 14.04 -2.11
N VAL A 119 -14.34 13.50 -2.22
CA VAL A 119 -13.29 14.05 -3.08
C VAL A 119 -13.65 13.93 -4.57
N THR A 120 -14.18 12.78 -5.00
CA THR A 120 -14.65 12.57 -6.37
C THR A 120 -15.84 13.49 -6.69
N TYR A 121 -16.80 13.62 -5.77
CA TYR A 121 -17.95 14.52 -5.96
C TYR A 121 -17.55 16.00 -6.01
N ALA A 122 -16.52 16.39 -5.27
CA ALA A 122 -15.96 17.74 -5.31
C ALA A 122 -15.22 18.06 -6.63
N GLY A 123 -15.04 17.09 -7.54
CA GLY A 123 -14.36 17.30 -8.83
C GLY A 123 -12.90 17.73 -8.66
N THR A 124 -12.24 17.28 -7.60
CA THR A 124 -10.88 17.73 -7.28
C THR A 124 -9.88 17.16 -8.28
N ASN A 125 -9.04 18.02 -8.86
CA ASN A 125 -7.96 17.61 -9.76
C ASN A 125 -7.01 16.61 -9.07
N ILE A 126 -6.56 15.60 -9.81
CA ILE A 126 -5.64 14.57 -9.33
C ILE A 126 -4.35 15.20 -8.76
N ASP A 127 -3.88 16.29 -9.35
CA ASP A 127 -2.67 16.98 -8.88
C ASP A 127 -2.85 17.68 -7.53
N THR A 128 -4.06 18.14 -7.21
CA THR A 128 -4.40 18.65 -5.88
C THR A 128 -4.34 17.52 -4.86
N ILE A 129 -4.88 16.35 -5.19
CA ILE A 129 -4.84 15.16 -4.32
C ILE A 129 -3.38 14.76 -4.06
N LYS A 130 -2.54 14.70 -5.10
CA LYS A 130 -1.10 14.42 -4.97
C LYS A 130 -0.42 15.43 -4.04
N SER A 131 -0.74 16.72 -4.18
CA SER A 131 -0.16 17.78 -3.36
C SER A 131 -0.53 17.63 -1.88
N ILE A 132 -1.79 17.29 -1.56
CA ILE A 132 -2.23 17.01 -0.19
C ILE A 132 -1.50 15.79 0.40
N VAL A 133 -1.34 14.73 -0.39
CA VAL A 133 -0.61 13.52 0.03
C VAL A 133 0.87 13.84 0.29
N LEU A 134 1.51 14.65 -0.56
CA LEU A 134 2.89 15.09 -0.34
C LEU A 134 3.02 15.96 0.92
N ALA A 135 2.08 16.88 1.12
CA ALA A 135 2.06 17.75 2.30
C ALA A 135 1.89 16.97 3.61
N THR A 136 1.04 15.94 3.62
CA THR A 136 0.81 15.08 4.80
C THR A 136 1.90 14.02 4.99
N GLY A 137 2.54 13.56 3.91
CA GLY A 137 3.64 12.60 3.96
C GLY A 137 4.93 13.16 4.58
N LEU A 138 5.22 14.46 4.37
CA LEU A 138 6.46 15.08 4.85
C LEU A 138 6.63 15.01 6.39
N PRO A 139 5.62 15.34 7.23
CA PRO A 139 5.69 15.12 8.67
C PRO A 139 5.93 13.65 9.07
N LEU A 140 5.31 12.70 8.36
CA LEU A 140 5.46 11.28 8.64
C LEU A 140 6.88 10.77 8.39
N VAL A 141 7.59 11.34 7.40
CA VAL A 141 9.01 11.03 7.16
C VAL A 141 9.86 11.42 8.38
N VAL A 142 9.63 12.59 8.97
CA VAL A 142 10.33 13.02 10.19
C VAL A 142 10.06 12.06 11.35
N LEU A 143 8.80 11.64 11.54
CA LEU A 143 8.43 10.65 12.54
C LEU A 143 9.16 9.31 12.32
N LEU A 144 9.26 8.88 11.07
CA LEU A 144 9.94 7.63 10.70
C LEU A 144 11.43 7.67 11.05
N PHE A 145 12.11 8.80 10.85
CA PHE A 145 13.49 8.98 11.31
C PHE A 145 13.62 8.83 12.82
N ILE A 146 12.71 9.43 13.60
CA ILE A 146 12.72 9.33 15.07
C ILE A 146 12.57 7.86 15.51
N VAL A 147 11.60 7.14 14.94
CA VAL A 147 11.38 5.71 15.23
C VAL A 147 12.61 4.88 14.84
N TYR A 148 13.23 5.16 13.69
CA TYR A 148 14.44 4.48 13.24
C TYR A 148 15.61 4.65 14.21
N PHE A 149 15.91 5.89 14.64
CA PHE A 149 16.96 6.13 15.63
C PHE A 149 16.63 5.52 16.99
N GLY A 150 15.36 5.56 17.41
CA GLY A 150 14.87 4.90 18.62
C GLY A 150 15.11 3.39 18.57
N PHE A 151 14.73 2.75 17.46
CA PHE A 151 14.96 1.32 17.23
C PHE A 151 16.44 0.96 17.29
N LEU A 152 17.32 1.71 16.62
CA LEU A 152 18.77 1.48 16.66
C LEU A 152 19.35 1.62 18.07
N LYS A 153 18.85 2.59 18.85
CA LYS A 153 19.27 2.80 20.24
C LYS A 153 18.83 1.64 21.13
N THR A 154 17.59 1.17 20.99
CA THR A 154 17.05 0.01 21.73
C THR A 154 17.80 -1.27 21.36
N MET A 155 17.97 -1.55 20.08
CA MET A 155 18.80 -2.66 19.58
C MET A 155 20.22 -2.64 20.17
N ARG A 156 20.86 -1.48 20.22
CA ARG A 156 22.20 -1.37 20.83
C ARG A 156 22.19 -1.57 22.34
N LYS A 157 21.09 -1.27 23.03
CA LYS A 157 20.95 -1.48 24.48
C LYS A 157 20.73 -2.96 24.81
N ASP A 158 19.86 -3.63 24.07
CA ASP A 158 19.46 -5.02 24.35
C ASP A 158 20.55 -6.04 23.96
N TYR A 159 21.33 -5.74 22.92
CA TYR A 159 22.32 -6.69 22.37
C TYR A 159 23.79 -6.33 22.66
N ARG A 160 24.07 -5.32 23.49
CA ARG A 160 25.46 -4.85 23.75
C ARG A 160 26.35 -5.85 24.49
N GLY A 161 25.77 -6.84 25.17
CA GLY A 161 26.51 -7.79 26.02
C GLY A 161 26.10 -9.26 25.88
N LYS A 162 25.23 -9.61 24.91
CA LYS A 162 24.75 -10.98 24.71
C LYS A 162 25.45 -11.63 23.52
N THR A 163 26.02 -12.83 23.72
CA THR A 163 26.63 -13.61 22.64
C THR A 163 25.52 -14.23 21.78
N LYS A 164 25.77 -14.51 20.48
CA LYS A 164 24.78 -15.16 19.58
C LYS A 164 24.08 -16.38 20.20
N LEU A 165 24.78 -17.12 21.07
CA LEU A 165 24.27 -18.31 21.77
C LEU A 165 23.24 -17.98 22.86
N ASP A 166 23.36 -16.85 23.56
CA ASP A 166 22.40 -16.44 24.61
C ASP A 166 21.08 -15.98 24.00
N ILE A 167 21.15 -15.30 22.85
CA ILE A 167 19.98 -14.81 22.10
C ILE A 167 19.15 -15.97 21.54
N ILE A 168 19.82 -17.04 21.07
CA ILE A 168 19.13 -18.25 20.57
C ILE A 168 18.52 -19.05 21.73
N LYS A 169 19.13 -19.04 22.93
CA LYS A 169 18.57 -19.70 24.12
C LYS A 169 17.30 -19.00 24.62
N GLU A 170 17.28 -17.67 24.73
CA GLU A 170 16.06 -16.92 25.11
C GLU A 170 14.94 -17.11 24.09
N SER A 171 15.24 -17.06 22.79
CA SER A 171 14.26 -17.30 21.72
C SER A 171 13.61 -18.70 21.76
N LYS A 172 14.27 -19.70 22.38
CA LYS A 172 13.73 -21.05 22.57
C LYS A 172 13.00 -21.23 23.90
N LEU A 173 13.21 -20.35 24.88
CA LEU A 173 12.53 -20.36 26.18
C LEU A 173 11.20 -19.60 26.16
N GLU A 174 11.02 -18.67 25.22
CA GLU A 174 9.77 -17.92 25.02
C GLU A 174 8.77 -18.61 24.05
N LYS A 175 9.09 -19.81 23.55
CA LYS A 175 8.16 -20.67 22.80
C LYS A 175 7.61 -21.76 23.71
#